data_AF-A0A563VYJ5-F1
#
_entry.id   AF-A0A563VYJ5-F1
#
_cell.length_a   1.000
_cell.length_b   1.000
_cell.length_c   1.000
_cell.angle_alpha   90.00
_cell.angle_beta   90.00
_cell.angle_gamma   90.00
#
_symmetry.space_group_name_H-M   'P 1'
#
loop_
_entity.id
_entity.type
_entity.pdbx_description
1 polymer ?
#
loop_
_entity_poly.entity_id
_entity_poly.type
_entity_poly.pdbx_seq_one_letter_code
_entity_poly.pdbx_strand_id
1 'polypeptide(L)'
;MDVKLQTAPSGASWGTIGNPGSLLRGVEKLIKQAGAEAIAVVARFPDDIDSQALQDYRHGSGVDHLAGAEAIISHLIVRHFQIPAAHAPALAAIPVDPDLSPRAAAEELGYTFLPCVLVGLARAPQFVTKYEANPHLIWGSEIDAVVIPETACGGSAVLSLSNSKTAIITVQENITQMQVTPETLGIKSIRVNSYLEALGVLVARRAGISITALHPSLSSLHCLS
;
A
#
# COMPACT_ATOMS: atom_id res chain seq x y z
N MET A 1 6.21 23.94 -4.48
CA MET A 1 5.61 23.09 -5.52
C MET A 1 4.12 23.16 -5.30
N ASP A 2 3.32 23.46 -6.32
CA ASP A 2 1.86 23.46 -6.17
C ASP A 2 1.39 22.02 -6.02
N VAL A 3 0.54 21.74 -5.04
CA VAL A 3 -0.09 20.43 -4.88
C VAL A 3 -1.60 20.60 -4.92
N LYS A 4 -2.29 19.71 -5.64
CA LYS A 4 -3.75 19.58 -5.57
C LYS A 4 -4.11 18.21 -5.03
N LEU A 5 -5.16 18.15 -4.23
CA LEU A 5 -5.67 16.94 -3.58
C LEU A 5 -7.12 16.72 -4.04
N GLN A 6 -7.46 15.48 -4.39
CA GLN A 6 -8.79 15.08 -4.87
C GLN A 6 -9.11 13.63 -4.46
N THR A 7 -10.39 13.27 -4.46
CA THR A 7 -10.86 11.90 -4.23
C THR A 7 -11.58 11.39 -5.46
N ALA A 8 -11.27 10.17 -5.88
CA ALA A 8 -11.91 9.51 -7.02
C ALA A 8 -13.23 8.83 -6.60
N PRO A 9 -14.19 8.61 -7.53
CA PRO A 9 -15.42 7.87 -7.23
C PRO A 9 -15.20 6.46 -6.68
N SER A 10 -14.02 5.87 -6.93
CA SER A 10 -13.59 4.58 -6.37
C SER A 10 -13.19 4.63 -4.90
N GLY A 11 -13.22 5.81 -4.26
CA GLY A 11 -12.82 6.03 -2.87
C GLY A 11 -11.34 6.35 -2.66
N ALA A 12 -10.52 6.32 -3.71
CA ALA A 12 -9.09 6.61 -3.62
C ALA A 12 -8.81 8.11 -3.49
N SER A 13 -7.93 8.52 -2.58
CA SER A 13 -7.32 9.85 -2.64
C SER A 13 -6.20 9.90 -3.69
N TRP A 14 -6.08 11.03 -4.38
CA TRP A 14 -5.02 11.28 -5.37
C TRP A 14 -4.64 12.76 -5.39
N GLY A 15 -3.53 13.09 -6.05
CA GLY A 15 -3.11 14.48 -6.18
C GLY A 15 -2.34 14.83 -7.44
N THR A 16 -1.88 16.07 -7.54
CA THR A 16 -0.96 16.50 -8.61
C THR A 16 0.21 17.24 -8.00
N ILE A 17 1.37 17.18 -8.66
CA ILE A 17 2.57 17.87 -8.23
C ILE A 17 2.98 18.85 -9.32
N GLY A 18 3.11 20.13 -8.97
CA GLY A 18 3.65 21.18 -9.80
C GLY A 18 5.17 21.13 -9.87
N ASN A 19 5.72 21.24 -11.08
CA ASN A 19 7.16 21.25 -11.36
C ASN A 19 7.94 20.01 -10.85
N PRO A 20 7.53 18.78 -11.23
CA PRO A 20 8.21 17.54 -10.79
C PRO A 20 9.70 17.49 -11.17
N GLY A 21 10.11 18.21 -12.22
CA GLY A 21 11.51 18.27 -12.64
C GLY A 21 12.45 18.86 -11.57
N SER A 22 11.97 19.79 -10.73
CA SER A 22 12.78 20.32 -9.63
C SER A 22 13.05 19.26 -8.55
N LEU A 23 12.05 18.45 -8.22
CA LEU A 23 12.20 17.32 -7.31
C LEU A 23 13.23 16.32 -7.86
N LEU A 24 13.07 15.91 -9.11
CA LEU A 24 13.97 14.95 -9.76
C LEU A 24 15.42 15.47 -9.79
N ARG A 25 15.66 16.74 -10.14
CA ARG A 25 17.01 17.33 -10.09
C ARG A 25 17.58 17.38 -8.68
N GLY A 26 16.76 17.63 -7.67
CA GLY A 26 17.18 17.62 -6.27
C GLY A 26 17.64 16.22 -5.83
N VAL A 27 16.82 15.21 -6.13
CA VAL A 27 17.14 13.81 -5.87
C VAL A 27 18.39 13.35 -6.62
N GLU A 28 18.50 13.69 -7.90
CA GLU A 28 19.68 13.36 -8.70
C GLU A 28 20.98 13.91 -8.10
N LYS A 29 20.95 15.13 -7.55
CA LYS A 29 22.10 15.69 -6.83
C LYS A 29 22.43 14.91 -5.57
N LEU A 30 21.43 14.53 -4.76
CA LEU A 30 21.65 13.73 -3.55
C LEU A 30 22.30 12.38 -3.89
N ILE A 31 21.81 11.72 -4.94
CA ILE A 31 22.37 10.45 -5.41
C ILE A 31 23.82 10.66 -5.90
N LYS A 32 24.03 11.58 -6.85
CA LYS A 32 25.32 11.72 -7.54
C LYS A 32 26.41 12.39 -6.71
N GLN A 33 26.05 13.31 -5.83
CA GLN A 33 27.01 14.13 -5.08
C GLN A 33 27.17 13.69 -3.63
N ALA A 34 26.09 13.20 -3.00
CA ALA A 34 26.12 12.75 -1.60
C ALA A 34 26.11 11.22 -1.46
N GLY A 35 25.95 10.47 -2.56
CA GLY A 35 25.93 9.00 -2.53
C GLY A 35 24.68 8.43 -1.87
N ALA A 36 23.54 9.13 -1.92
CA ALA A 36 22.31 8.66 -1.29
C ALA A 36 21.77 7.40 -1.97
N GLU A 37 21.60 6.33 -1.19
CA GLU A 37 21.04 5.03 -1.63
C GLU A 37 19.54 4.89 -1.31
N ALA A 38 18.95 5.89 -0.65
CA ALA A 38 17.54 5.99 -0.31
C ALA A 38 17.16 7.46 -0.12
N ILE A 39 15.90 7.82 -0.37
CA ILE A 39 15.42 9.20 -0.35
C ILE A 39 14.26 9.36 0.63
N ALA A 40 14.46 10.17 1.67
CA ALA A 40 13.38 10.69 2.49
C ALA A 40 12.90 12.02 1.90
N VAL A 41 11.59 12.17 1.71
CA VAL A 41 10.99 13.43 1.29
C VAL A 41 10.09 13.97 2.39
N VAL A 42 10.36 15.19 2.84
CA VAL A 42 9.46 15.90 3.75
C VAL A 42 8.66 16.90 2.93
N ALA A 43 7.35 16.73 2.88
CA ALA A 43 6.45 17.55 2.08
C ALA A 43 5.62 18.46 2.99
N ARG A 44 5.69 19.78 2.75
CA ARG A 44 4.88 20.76 3.47
C ARG A 44 3.56 20.97 2.73
N PHE A 45 2.45 20.64 3.40
CA PHE A 45 1.09 20.89 2.92
C PHE A 45 0.46 22.05 3.70
N PRO A 46 -0.60 22.69 3.19
CA PRO A 46 -1.38 23.64 3.99
C PRO A 46 -1.96 22.96 5.24
N ASP A 47 -1.94 23.65 6.39
CA ASP A 47 -2.65 23.16 7.58
C ASP A 47 -4.14 23.50 7.44
N ASP A 48 -4.98 22.51 7.17
CA ASP A 48 -6.44 22.66 7.12
C ASP A 48 -7.09 21.88 8.27
N ILE A 49 -6.76 22.32 9.49
CA ILE A 49 -7.03 21.62 10.75
C ILE A 49 -8.54 21.49 11.03
N ASP A 50 -9.32 22.46 10.54
CA ASP A 50 -10.78 22.51 10.74
C ASP A 50 -11.56 21.86 9.58
N SER A 51 -10.86 21.23 8.62
CA SER A 51 -11.52 20.58 7.49
C SER A 51 -12.31 19.34 7.91
N GLN A 52 -13.51 19.19 7.34
CA GLN A 52 -14.31 17.98 7.51
C GLN A 52 -13.55 16.73 7.06
N ALA A 53 -12.72 16.83 6.02
CA ALA A 53 -11.93 15.71 5.52
C ALA A 53 -10.93 15.19 6.56
N LEU A 54 -10.26 16.09 7.30
CA LEU A 54 -9.37 15.69 8.39
C LEU A 54 -10.16 15.04 9.53
N GLN A 55 -11.32 15.61 9.90
CA GLN A 55 -12.16 15.05 10.96
C GLN A 55 -12.67 13.64 10.59
N ASP A 56 -13.19 13.47 9.37
CA ASP A 56 -13.65 12.18 8.88
C ASP A 56 -12.51 11.14 8.92
N TYR A 57 -11.31 11.53 8.48
CA TYR A 57 -10.14 10.64 8.53
C TYR A 57 -9.77 10.26 9.97
N ARG A 58 -9.70 11.23 10.87
CA ARG A 58 -9.38 11.04 12.30
C ARG A 58 -10.38 10.13 13.01
N HIS A 59 -11.67 10.21 12.66
CA HIS A 59 -12.72 9.33 13.17
C HIS A 59 -12.92 8.06 12.34
N GLY A 60 -12.07 7.79 11.35
CA GLY A 60 -12.04 6.54 10.59
C GLY A 60 -13.17 6.36 9.58
N SER A 61 -13.94 7.41 9.31
CA SER A 61 -14.96 7.47 8.26
C SER A 61 -14.43 8.04 6.94
N GLY A 62 -13.26 8.68 6.95
CA GLY A 62 -12.64 9.33 5.80
C GLY A 62 -11.38 8.63 5.29
N VAL A 63 -10.74 9.26 4.31
CA VAL A 63 -9.44 8.87 3.75
C VAL A 63 -8.41 9.94 4.07
N ASP A 64 -7.14 9.55 4.15
CA ASP A 64 -6.07 10.53 4.23
C ASP A 64 -6.05 11.33 2.93
N HIS A 65 -6.32 12.63 3.07
CA HIS A 65 -6.39 13.57 1.98
C HIS A 65 -4.99 13.91 1.43
N LEU A 66 -3.93 13.74 2.23
CA LEU A 66 -2.54 14.00 1.84
C LEU A 66 -1.90 12.80 1.14
N ALA A 67 -2.27 11.57 1.56
CA ALA A 67 -1.71 10.31 1.07
C ALA A 67 -1.59 10.24 -0.46
N GLY A 68 -2.60 10.74 -1.19
CA GLY A 68 -2.61 10.73 -2.64
C GLY A 68 -1.45 11.53 -3.27
N ALA A 69 -1.16 12.72 -2.76
CA ALA A 69 -0.05 13.53 -3.28
C ALA A 69 1.31 12.99 -2.85
N GLU A 70 1.42 12.54 -1.60
CA GLU A 70 2.65 11.96 -1.07
C GLU A 70 3.03 10.66 -1.78
N ALA A 71 2.05 9.81 -2.07
CA ALA A 71 2.23 8.59 -2.85
C ALA A 71 2.78 8.90 -4.25
N ILE A 72 2.33 9.98 -4.90
CA ILE A 72 2.86 10.38 -6.22
C ILE A 72 4.32 10.85 -6.10
N ILE A 73 4.68 11.56 -5.04
CA ILE A 73 6.05 12.03 -4.80
C ILE A 73 7.01 10.83 -4.72
N SER A 74 6.76 9.90 -3.79
CA SER A 74 7.66 8.76 -3.59
C SER A 74 7.62 7.82 -4.80
N HIS A 75 6.45 7.58 -5.39
CA HIS A 75 6.33 6.75 -6.58
C HIS A 75 7.10 7.33 -7.78
N LEU A 76 7.05 8.64 -8.00
CA LEU A 76 7.81 9.30 -9.07
C LEU A 76 9.32 9.09 -8.89
N ILE A 77 9.82 9.22 -7.66
CA ILE A 77 11.23 9.03 -7.33
C ILE A 77 11.64 7.57 -7.55
N VAL A 78 10.91 6.62 -6.95
CA VAL A 78 11.20 5.18 -7.10
C VAL A 78 11.17 4.78 -8.56
N ARG A 79 10.15 5.22 -9.32
CA ARG A 79 10.03 4.92 -10.74
C ARG A 79 11.20 5.47 -11.56
N HIS A 80 11.66 6.68 -11.27
CA HIS A 80 12.71 7.33 -12.06
C HIS A 80 14.12 6.83 -11.70
N PHE A 81 14.44 6.71 -10.41
CA PHE A 81 15.79 6.41 -9.92
C PHE A 81 15.99 4.97 -9.48
N GLN A 82 14.91 4.19 -9.30
CA GLN A 82 14.96 2.79 -8.86
C GLN A 82 15.73 2.61 -7.54
N ILE A 83 15.57 3.57 -6.62
CA ILE A 83 16.06 3.48 -5.24
C ILE A 83 14.88 3.68 -4.27
N PRO A 84 14.96 3.14 -3.03
CA PRO A 84 13.93 3.34 -2.04
C PRO A 84 13.62 4.82 -1.79
N ALA A 85 12.33 5.16 -1.74
CA ALA A 85 11.91 6.49 -1.33
C ALA A 85 10.66 6.40 -0.45
N ALA A 86 10.62 7.23 0.58
CA ALA A 86 9.48 7.38 1.46
C ALA A 86 9.23 8.86 1.74
N HIS A 87 8.01 9.17 2.13
CA HIS A 87 7.53 10.52 2.35
C HIS A 87 7.04 10.69 3.80
N ALA A 88 7.11 11.92 4.28
CA ALA A 88 6.48 12.34 5.51
C ALA A 88 5.88 13.75 5.33
N PRO A 89 4.68 14.00 5.86
CA PRO A 89 4.10 15.32 5.81
C PRO A 89 4.68 16.19 6.93
N ALA A 90 5.03 17.42 6.61
CA ALA A 90 5.34 18.47 7.58
C ALA A 90 4.06 19.23 7.92
N LEU A 91 3.40 18.80 8.99
CA LEU A 91 2.15 19.40 9.51
C LEU A 91 2.39 20.06 10.85
N ALA A 92 1.58 21.07 11.15
CA ALA A 92 1.48 21.59 12.50
C ALA A 92 0.88 20.53 13.44
N ALA A 93 1.31 20.53 14.70
CA ALA A 93 0.70 19.69 15.71
C ALA A 93 -0.76 20.12 15.93
N ILE A 94 -1.66 19.15 15.98
CA ILE A 94 -3.08 19.32 16.28
C ILE A 94 -3.36 18.88 17.71
N PRO A 95 -4.39 19.43 18.39
CA PRO A 95 -4.78 18.96 19.70
C PRO A 95 -5.18 17.48 19.69
N VAL A 96 -4.87 16.79 20.78
CA VAL A 96 -5.27 15.39 20.99
C VAL A 96 -6.79 15.31 21.04
N ASP A 97 -7.33 14.35 20.30
CA ASP A 97 -8.75 14.02 20.27
C ASP A 97 -9.02 12.74 21.09
N PRO A 98 -9.81 12.79 22.17
CA PRO A 98 -10.12 11.61 22.97
C PRO A 98 -11.03 10.61 22.26
N ASP A 99 -11.78 11.03 21.23
CA ASP A 99 -12.74 10.22 20.49
C ASP A 99 -12.17 9.73 19.13
N LEU A 100 -10.85 9.78 18.99
CA LEU A 100 -10.14 9.37 17.79
C LEU A 100 -10.36 7.89 17.47
N SER A 101 -10.44 7.58 16.17
CA SER A 101 -10.47 6.20 15.72
C SER A 101 -9.19 5.46 16.09
N PRO A 102 -9.27 4.18 16.54
CA PRO A 102 -8.09 3.33 16.70
C PRO A 102 -7.25 3.22 15.42
N ARG A 103 -7.84 3.45 14.25
CA ARG A 103 -7.15 3.44 12.94
C ARG A 103 -6.20 4.64 12.76
N ALA A 104 -6.50 5.77 13.39
CA ALA A 104 -5.69 7.00 13.31
C ALA A 104 -4.81 7.22 14.55
N ALA A 105 -4.98 6.41 15.61
CA ALA A 105 -4.29 6.62 16.90
C ALA A 105 -2.76 6.66 16.82
N ALA A 106 -2.15 5.92 15.90
CA ALA A 106 -0.70 5.95 15.71
C ALA A 106 -0.19 7.33 15.23
N GLU A 107 -1.04 8.11 14.56
CA GLU A 107 -0.68 9.41 14.00
C GLU A 107 -0.55 10.50 15.07
N GLU A 108 -1.34 10.43 16.15
CA GLU A 108 -1.22 11.34 17.30
C GLU A 108 0.12 11.21 18.03
N LEU A 109 0.74 10.04 17.96
CA LEU A 109 2.03 9.77 18.61
C LEU A 109 3.21 10.23 17.74
N GLY A 110 3.00 10.34 16.43
CA GLY A 110 4.04 10.55 15.44
C GLY A 110 4.21 12.02 15.06
N TYR A 111 4.93 12.81 15.85
CA TYR A 111 5.29 14.17 15.43
C TYR A 111 6.10 14.13 14.13
N THR A 112 5.57 14.73 13.06
CA THR A 112 6.17 14.86 11.70
C THR A 112 6.42 13.58 10.91
N PHE A 113 6.17 12.38 11.47
CA PHE A 113 6.42 11.06 10.84
C PHE A 113 7.86 10.78 10.35
N LEU A 114 8.75 11.78 10.34
CA LEU A 114 10.11 11.67 9.82
C LEU A 114 10.95 10.58 10.51
N PRO A 115 10.87 10.36 11.84
CA PRO A 115 11.63 9.28 12.47
C PRO A 115 11.29 7.90 11.90
N CYS A 116 10.01 7.59 11.63
CA CYS A 116 9.63 6.28 11.09
C CYS A 116 10.10 6.12 9.64
N VAL A 117 10.06 7.21 8.85
CA VAL A 117 10.62 7.24 7.49
C VAL A 117 12.12 6.95 7.50
N LEU A 118 12.90 7.61 8.36
CA LEU A 118 14.34 7.41 8.43
C LEU A 118 14.70 5.98 8.89
N VAL A 119 14.01 5.47 9.92
CA VAL A 119 14.22 4.09 10.41
C VAL A 119 13.84 3.06 9.35
N GLY A 120 12.74 3.28 8.63
CA GLY A 120 12.30 2.41 7.55
C GLY A 120 13.29 2.38 6.38
N LEU A 121 13.71 3.56 5.91
CA LEU A 121 14.65 3.68 4.78
C LEU A 121 16.03 3.12 5.10
N ALA A 122 16.51 3.25 6.35
CA ALA A 122 17.78 2.66 6.78
C ALA A 122 17.84 1.13 6.65
N ARG A 123 16.69 0.47 6.51
CA ARG A 123 16.55 -0.98 6.36
C ARG A 123 15.81 -1.37 5.08
N ALA A 124 15.49 -0.42 4.22
CA ALA A 124 14.70 -0.69 3.02
C ALA A 124 15.51 -1.56 2.05
N PRO A 125 14.90 -2.62 1.48
CA PRO A 125 15.56 -3.43 0.47
C PRO A 125 15.84 -2.58 -0.78
N GLN A 126 16.98 -2.83 -1.41
CA GLN A 126 17.34 -2.18 -2.68
C GLN A 126 16.66 -2.89 -3.86
N PHE A 127 16.32 -2.12 -4.89
CA PHE A 127 15.69 -2.67 -6.08
C PHE A 127 16.72 -3.31 -7.00
N VAL A 128 16.41 -4.50 -7.53
CA VAL A 128 17.20 -5.17 -8.55
C VAL A 128 16.35 -5.30 -9.81
N THR A 129 16.88 -4.82 -10.93
CA THR A 129 16.15 -4.76 -12.22
C THR A 129 16.48 -5.92 -13.15
N LYS A 130 17.51 -6.70 -12.83
CA LYS A 130 17.94 -7.86 -13.62
C LYS A 130 17.74 -9.12 -12.80
N TYR A 131 17.08 -10.11 -13.38
CA TYR A 131 16.92 -11.40 -12.73
C TYR A 131 18.29 -11.97 -12.35
N GLU A 132 18.44 -12.29 -11.07
CA GLU A 132 19.61 -12.93 -10.50
C GLU A 132 19.12 -14.01 -9.54
N ALA A 133 19.62 -15.23 -9.74
CA ALA A 133 19.34 -16.35 -8.87
C ALA A 133 20.17 -16.19 -7.58
N ASN A 134 19.65 -15.37 -6.67
CA ASN A 134 20.27 -15.05 -5.39
C ASN A 134 19.24 -15.23 -4.27
N PRO A 135 19.54 -16.06 -3.25
CA PRO A 135 18.59 -16.38 -2.18
C PRO A 135 18.25 -15.19 -1.26
N HIS A 136 18.95 -14.06 -1.40
CA HIS A 136 18.67 -12.82 -0.68
C HIS A 136 17.75 -11.87 -1.46
N LEU A 137 17.34 -12.23 -2.69
CA LEU A 137 16.40 -11.47 -3.50
C LEU A 137 15.01 -12.10 -3.43
N ILE A 138 14.00 -11.27 -3.69
CA ILE A 138 12.60 -11.69 -3.78
C ILE A 138 12.06 -11.22 -5.12
N TRP A 139 11.73 -12.16 -5.98
CA TRP A 139 11.09 -11.92 -7.27
C TRP A 139 9.58 -12.02 -7.16
N GLY A 140 8.85 -11.27 -7.99
CA GLY A 140 7.39 -11.37 -8.03
C GLY A 140 6.89 -12.79 -8.31
N SER A 141 7.66 -13.59 -9.06
CA SER A 141 7.36 -15.01 -9.32
C SER A 141 7.49 -15.92 -8.11
N GLU A 142 8.15 -15.47 -7.04
CA GLU A 142 8.33 -16.20 -5.78
C GLU A 142 7.22 -15.85 -4.77
N ILE A 143 6.30 -14.95 -5.12
CA ILE A 143 5.18 -14.60 -4.26
C ILE A 143 4.07 -15.64 -4.43
N ASP A 144 3.89 -16.50 -3.43
CA ASP A 144 2.87 -17.56 -3.44
C ASP A 144 1.44 -17.05 -3.20
N ALA A 145 1.29 -15.99 -2.40
CA ALA A 145 0.00 -15.45 -2.01
C ALA A 145 0.06 -13.96 -1.65
N VAL A 146 -1.06 -13.27 -1.84
CA VAL A 146 -1.30 -11.88 -1.40
C VAL A 146 -2.62 -11.84 -0.66
N VAL A 147 -2.62 -11.24 0.54
CA VAL A 147 -3.83 -11.03 1.35
C VAL A 147 -4.19 -9.54 1.32
N ILE A 148 -5.40 -9.22 0.90
CA ILE A 148 -5.88 -7.83 0.76
C ILE A 148 -7.34 -7.70 1.23
N PRO A 149 -7.78 -6.49 1.61
CA PRO A 149 -9.21 -6.21 1.76
C PRO A 149 -9.97 -6.46 0.45
N GLU A 150 -11.17 -7.03 0.52
CA GLU A 150 -11.97 -7.37 -0.66
C GLU A 150 -12.23 -6.17 -1.58
N THR A 151 -12.42 -4.98 -1.00
CA THR A 151 -12.77 -3.78 -1.78
C THR A 151 -11.56 -2.97 -2.25
N ALA A 152 -10.32 -3.46 -2.05
CA ALA A 152 -9.08 -2.73 -2.34
C ALA A 152 -8.18 -3.43 -3.38
N CYS A 153 -8.77 -4.07 -4.39
CA CYS A 153 -8.04 -4.88 -5.37
C CYS A 153 -7.31 -4.09 -6.47
N GLY A 154 -7.45 -2.77 -6.51
CA GLY A 154 -6.91 -1.91 -7.57
C GLY A 154 -5.41 -1.58 -7.50
N GLY A 155 -4.69 -2.09 -6.49
CA GLY A 155 -3.26 -1.83 -6.31
C GLY A 155 -2.41 -2.44 -7.42
N SER A 156 -1.34 -1.74 -7.84
CA SER A 156 -0.45 -2.19 -8.92
C SER A 156 0.17 -3.57 -8.66
N ALA A 157 0.50 -3.88 -7.40
CA ALA A 157 1.01 -5.19 -7.01
C ALA A 157 -0.03 -6.29 -7.24
N VAL A 158 -1.28 -6.06 -6.84
CA VAL A 158 -2.39 -7.02 -7.03
C VAL A 158 -2.66 -7.23 -8.52
N LEU A 159 -2.73 -6.15 -9.30
CA LEU A 159 -2.91 -6.20 -10.76
C LEU A 159 -1.78 -6.94 -11.48
N SER A 160 -0.54 -6.77 -11.01
CA SER A 160 0.62 -7.44 -11.61
C SER A 160 0.63 -8.94 -11.28
N LEU A 161 0.29 -9.29 -10.03
CA LEU A 161 0.33 -10.66 -9.52
C LEU A 161 -0.89 -11.49 -9.92
N SER A 162 -2.04 -10.86 -10.24
CA SER A 162 -3.27 -11.56 -10.65
C SER A 162 -3.11 -12.37 -11.93
N ASN A 163 -2.11 -12.05 -12.76
CA ASN A 163 -1.77 -12.77 -13.98
C ASN A 163 -0.72 -13.88 -13.78
N SER A 164 -0.37 -14.18 -12.52
CA SER A 164 0.65 -15.16 -12.16
C SER A 164 0.06 -16.36 -11.38
N LYS A 165 0.92 -17.21 -10.82
CA LYS A 165 0.50 -18.34 -9.95
C LYS A 165 0.15 -17.89 -8.53
N THR A 166 0.35 -16.62 -8.19
CA THR A 166 0.05 -16.06 -6.87
C THR A 166 -1.43 -16.19 -6.55
N ALA A 167 -1.75 -16.74 -5.37
CA ALA A 167 -3.11 -16.75 -4.87
C ALA A 167 -3.50 -15.37 -4.32
N ILE A 168 -4.52 -14.75 -4.90
CA ILE A 168 -5.12 -13.54 -4.35
C ILE A 168 -6.17 -13.95 -3.32
N ILE A 169 -5.98 -13.57 -2.06
CA ILE A 169 -6.89 -13.85 -0.95
C ILE A 169 -7.52 -12.54 -0.52
N THR A 170 -8.85 -12.47 -0.58
CA THR A 170 -9.60 -11.26 -0.24
C THR A 170 -10.38 -11.43 1.05
N VAL A 171 -10.25 -10.47 1.96
CA VAL A 171 -10.87 -10.47 3.28
C VAL A 171 -12.08 -9.56 3.31
N GLN A 172 -13.27 -10.11 3.63
CA GLN A 172 -14.54 -9.39 3.56
C GLN A 172 -14.82 -8.49 4.76
N GLU A 173 -14.42 -8.91 5.97
CA GLU A 173 -14.69 -8.15 7.19
C GLU A 173 -13.93 -6.82 7.25
N ASN A 174 -12.82 -6.69 6.50
CA ASN A 174 -12.08 -5.44 6.42
C ASN A 174 -12.66 -4.51 5.35
N ILE A 175 -13.68 -3.76 5.75
CA ILE A 175 -14.31 -2.76 4.90
C ILE A 175 -13.44 -1.51 4.82
N THR A 176 -13.18 -1.08 3.58
CA THR A 176 -12.42 0.14 3.26
C THR A 176 -13.27 1.14 2.50
N GLN A 177 -12.80 2.38 2.37
CA GLN A 177 -13.43 3.38 1.50
C GLN A 177 -13.27 3.06 0.01
N MET A 178 -12.28 2.22 -0.34
CA MET A 178 -12.11 1.74 -1.71
C MET A 178 -13.28 0.87 -2.13
N GLN A 179 -13.70 0.98 -3.39
CA GLN A 179 -14.82 0.23 -3.97
C GLN A 179 -14.38 -0.56 -5.22
N VAL A 180 -13.22 -1.20 -5.14
CA VAL A 180 -12.60 -1.96 -6.23
C VAL A 180 -12.49 -3.43 -5.84
N THR A 181 -13.48 -4.23 -6.26
CA THR A 181 -13.53 -5.67 -5.96
C THR A 181 -12.76 -6.52 -6.99
N PRO A 182 -12.49 -7.80 -6.72
CA PRO A 182 -11.88 -8.70 -7.70
C PRO A 182 -12.71 -8.81 -8.98
N GLU A 183 -14.04 -8.87 -8.86
CA GLU A 183 -14.96 -9.09 -9.97
C GLU A 183 -14.96 -7.92 -10.96
N THR A 184 -14.87 -6.68 -10.46
CA THR A 184 -14.80 -5.49 -11.33
C THR A 184 -13.52 -5.45 -12.18
N LEU A 185 -12.48 -6.17 -11.74
CA LEU A 185 -11.18 -6.27 -12.41
C LEU A 185 -10.96 -7.62 -13.12
N GLY A 186 -11.90 -8.56 -13.04
CA GLY A 186 -11.74 -9.92 -13.57
C GLY A 186 -10.67 -10.75 -12.87
N ILE A 187 -10.34 -10.42 -11.62
CA ILE A 187 -9.33 -11.12 -10.81
C ILE A 187 -9.96 -12.34 -10.15
N LYS A 188 -9.32 -13.51 -10.29
CA LYS A 188 -9.67 -14.70 -9.52
C LYS A 188 -9.12 -14.56 -8.11
N SER A 189 -9.98 -14.66 -7.10
CA SER A 189 -9.58 -14.63 -5.69
C SER A 189 -10.18 -15.76 -4.86
N ILE A 190 -9.55 -16.06 -3.74
CA ILE A 190 -10.08 -16.86 -2.64
C ILE A 190 -10.69 -15.88 -1.65
N ARG A 191 -12.02 -15.83 -1.59
CA ARG A 191 -12.75 -14.96 -0.65
C ARG A 191 -12.83 -15.63 0.71
N VAL A 192 -12.49 -14.90 1.77
CA VAL A 192 -12.58 -15.32 3.17
C VAL A 192 -13.21 -14.20 3.99
N ASN A 193 -13.92 -14.53 5.06
CA ASN A 193 -14.55 -13.52 5.89
C ASN A 193 -13.51 -12.74 6.69
N SER A 194 -12.54 -13.45 7.29
CA SER A 194 -11.62 -12.87 8.26
C SER A 194 -10.13 -13.05 7.96
N TYR A 195 -9.29 -12.24 8.59
CA TYR A 195 -7.84 -12.44 8.53
C TYR A 195 -7.40 -13.77 9.17
N LEU A 196 -8.16 -14.27 10.13
CA LEU A 196 -7.92 -15.59 10.73
C LEU A 196 -8.19 -16.71 9.71
N GLU A 197 -9.25 -16.59 8.92
CA GLU A 197 -9.52 -17.50 7.81
C GLU A 197 -8.46 -17.38 6.70
N ALA A 198 -8.01 -16.16 6.39
CA ALA A 198 -6.90 -15.95 5.45
C ALA A 198 -5.63 -16.70 5.90
N LEU A 199 -5.31 -16.66 7.19
CA LEU A 199 -4.22 -17.45 7.76
C LEU A 199 -4.45 -18.96 7.57
N GLY A 200 -5.68 -19.44 7.77
CA GLY A 200 -6.05 -20.83 7.49
C GLY A 200 -5.80 -21.24 6.05
N VAL A 201 -6.14 -20.38 5.08
CA VAL A 201 -5.84 -20.59 3.66
C VAL A 201 -4.33 -20.67 3.42
N LEU A 202 -3.55 -19.75 4.01
CA LEU A 202 -2.08 -19.76 3.87
C LEU A 202 -1.47 -21.05 4.43
N VAL A 203 -1.93 -21.51 5.60
CA VAL A 203 -1.45 -22.75 6.23
C VAL A 203 -1.82 -23.98 5.39
N ALA A 204 -3.06 -24.08 4.92
CA ALA A 204 -3.51 -25.18 4.07
C ALA A 204 -2.67 -25.26 2.78
N ARG A 205 -2.46 -24.12 2.12
CA ARG A 205 -1.63 -24.04 0.91
C ARG A 205 -0.18 -24.45 1.16
N ARG A 206 0.43 -23.96 2.24
CA ARG A 206 1.79 -24.34 2.64
C ARG A 206 1.92 -25.85 2.91
N ALA A 207 0.87 -26.47 3.44
CA ALA A 207 0.80 -27.90 3.72
C ALA A 207 0.43 -28.75 2.48
N GLY A 208 0.13 -28.15 1.32
CA GLY A 208 -0.35 -28.87 0.14
C GLY A 208 -1.78 -29.39 0.27
N ILE A 209 -2.56 -28.85 1.21
CA ILE A 209 -3.95 -29.24 1.47
C ILE A 209 -4.88 -28.39 0.61
N SER A 210 -5.76 -29.04 -0.15
CA SER A 210 -6.80 -28.32 -0.90
C SER A 210 -7.79 -27.66 0.05
N ILE A 211 -7.99 -26.35 -0.07
CA ILE A 211 -8.98 -25.62 0.74
C ILE A 211 -10.41 -26.13 0.52
N THR A 212 -10.73 -26.63 -0.67
CA THR A 212 -12.04 -27.22 -0.96
C THR A 212 -12.28 -28.50 -0.18
N ALA A 213 -11.22 -29.20 0.24
CA ALA A 213 -11.32 -30.40 1.06
C ALA A 213 -11.73 -30.09 2.52
N LEU A 214 -11.58 -28.84 2.94
CA LEU A 214 -11.95 -28.36 4.28
C LEU A 214 -13.39 -27.82 4.32
N HIS A 215 -14.11 -27.87 3.19
CA HIS A 215 -15.52 -27.51 3.13
C HIS A 215 -16.39 -28.74 3.39
N PRO A 216 -17.52 -28.62 4.11
CA PRO A 216 -18.42 -29.74 4.37
C PRO A 216 -19.02 -30.36 3.10
N SER A 217 -19.00 -29.63 1.97
CA SER A 217 -19.38 -30.14 0.66
C SER A 217 -18.15 -30.34 -0.23
N LEU A 218 -17.96 -31.58 -0.69
CA LEU A 218 -16.93 -31.94 -1.67
C LEU A 218 -17.57 -32.10 -3.05
N SER A 219 -16.92 -31.58 -4.09
CA SER A 219 -17.30 -31.89 -5.47
C SER A 219 -17.12 -33.38 -5.74
N SER A 220 -18.01 -33.97 -6.54
CA SER A 220 -17.86 -35.35 -6.99
C SER A 220 -16.54 -35.52 -7.77
N LEU A 221 -15.87 -36.65 -7.57
CA LEU A 221 -14.68 -37.00 -8.36
C LEU A 221 -15.08 -37.10 -9.84
N HIS A 222 -14.51 -36.25 -10.68
CA HIS A 222 -14.57 -36.45 -12.13
C HIS A 222 -13.68 -37.63 -12.48
N CYS A 223 -14.28 -38.74 -12.91
CA CYS A 223 -13.52 -39.83 -13.52
C CYS A 223 -12.84 -39.28 -14.77
N LEU A 224 -11.51 -39.38 -14.83
CA LEU A 224 -10.76 -39.10 -16.05
C LEU A 224 -11.16 -40.17 -17.08
N SER A 225 -12.01 -39.79 -18.04
CA SER A 225 -12.32 -40.57 -19.23
C SER A 225 -11.26 -40.37 -20.30
#